data_AF-A0A2V7G4A9-F1
#
_entry.id   AF-A0A2V7G4A9-F1
#
_cell.length_a   1.000
_cell.length_b   1.000
_cell.length_c   1.000
_cell.angle_alpha   90.00
_cell.angle_beta   90.00
_cell.angle_gamma   90.00
#
_symmetry.space_group_name_H-M   'P 1'
#
loop_
_entity.id
_entity.type
_entity.pdbx_description
1 polymer ?
#
loop_
_entity_poly.entity_id
_entity_poly.type
_entity_poly.pdbx_seq_one_letter_code
_entity_poly.pdbx_strand_id
1 'polypeptide(L)' 'MVDAPGREIEVSGKRRVKELLLDLDIPAGTVLVIRGDELLTGDTVVGDEDVLEVRPVMSGGGA' A
#
# COMPACT_ATOMS: atom_id res chain seq x y z
N MET A 1 1.79 9.03 20.45
CA MET A 1 1.83 8.93 18.98
C MET A 1 1.81 7.46 18.65
N VAL A 2 0.61 6.92 18.36
CA VAL A 2 0.49 5.52 17.93
C VAL A 2 0.66 5.53 16.41
N ASP A 3 1.82 5.08 15.91
CA ASP A 3 1.91 4.64 14.52
C ASP A 3 0.86 3.55 14.36
N ALA A 4 -0.17 3.78 13.54
CA ALA A 4 -1.03 2.69 13.13
C ALA A 4 -0.14 1.68 12.40
N PRO A 5 -0.13 0.40 12.79
CA PRO A 5 0.73 -0.59 12.15
C PRO A 5 0.41 -0.66 10.66
N GLY A 6 1.46 -0.63 9.82
CA GLY A 6 1.32 -0.89 8.39
C GLY A 6 0.70 -2.27 8.18
N ARG A 7 -0.17 -2.38 7.17
CA ARG A 7 -0.76 -3.66 6.79
C ARG A 7 0.07 -4.27 5.68
N GLU A 8 0.63 -5.45 5.93
CA GLU A 8 1.26 -6.23 4.87
C GLU A 8 0.20 -6.94 4.02
N ILE A 9 0.40 -6.94 2.71
CA ILE A 9 -0.48 -7.51 1.71
C ILE A 9 0.36 -8.33 0.74
N GLU A 10 0.03 -9.61 0.65
CA GLU A 10 0.56 -10.52 -0.36
C GLU A 10 -0.13 -10.25 -1.69
N VAL A 11 0.66 -10.13 -2.74
CA VAL A 11 0.15 -9.91 -4.09
C VAL A 11 -0.20 -11.27 -4.70
N SER A 12 -1.36 -11.37 -5.36
CA SER A 12 -1.72 -12.57 -6.12
C SER A 12 -1.56 -12.31 -7.61
N GLY A 13 -0.56 -12.98 -8.20
CA GLY A 13 -0.21 -12.85 -9.61
C GLY A 13 0.33 -11.46 -9.98
N LYS A 14 0.63 -11.28 -11.27
CA LYS A 14 1.20 -10.01 -11.78
C LYS A 14 0.10 -8.98 -12.05
N ARG A 15 0.07 -7.91 -11.25
CA ARG A 15 -0.95 -6.85 -11.31
C ARG A 15 -0.39 -5.48 -10.96
N ARG A 16 -1.16 -4.42 -11.19
CA ARG A 16 -0.75 -3.08 -10.74
C ARG A 16 -1.14 -2.84 -9.29
N VAL A 17 -0.34 -2.03 -8.59
CA VAL A 17 -0.63 -1.60 -7.20
C VAL A 17 -2.01 -0.95 -7.11
N LYS A 18 -2.39 -0.07 -8.04
CA LYS A 18 -3.71 0.57 -8.06
C LYS A 18 -4.86 -0.43 -8.21
N GLU A 19 -4.65 -1.51 -8.97
CA GLU A 19 -5.65 -2.56 -9.13
C GLU A 19 -5.76 -3.33 -7.83
N LEU A 20 -4.63 -3.66 -7.17
CA LEU A 20 -4.64 -4.33 -5.87
C LEU A 20 -5.39 -3.52 -4.81
N LEU A 21 -5.11 -2.22 -4.72
CA LEU A 21 -5.79 -1.33 -3.79
C LEU A 21 -7.28 -1.21 -4.10
N LEU A 22 -7.65 -1.18 -5.39
CA LEU A 22 -9.05 -1.15 -5.82
C LEU A 22 -9.82 -2.40 -5.39
N ASP A 23 -9.24 -3.59 -5.53
CA ASP A 23 -9.87 -4.85 -5.08
C ASP A 23 -10.09 -4.89 -3.56
N LEU A 24 -9.23 -4.18 -2.82
CA LEU A 24 -9.32 -4.06 -1.37
C LEU A 24 -10.22 -2.89 -0.93
N ASP A 25 -10.81 -2.16 -1.87
CA ASP A 25 -11.59 -0.93 -1.66
C ASP A 25 -10.80 0.15 -0.89
N ILE A 26 -9.50 0.24 -1.17
CA ILE A 26 -8.58 1.21 -0.57
C ILE A 26 -8.26 2.31 -1.60
N PRO A 27 -8.57 3.59 -1.31
CA PRO A 27 -8.20 4.68 -2.21
C PRO A 27 -6.68 4.89 -2.19
N ALA A 28 -6.02 4.78 -3.36
CA ALA A 28 -4.57 4.96 -3.49
C ALA A 28 -4.05 6.34 -3.04
N GLY A 29 -4.91 7.36 -2.96
CA GLY A 29 -4.55 8.68 -2.43
C GLY A 29 -4.54 8.78 -0.90
N THR A 30 -4.95 7.72 -0.19
CA THR A 30 -5.09 7.69 1.28
C THR A 30 -4.09 6.77 1.96
N VAL A 31 -3.27 6.07 1.18
CA VAL A 31 -2.27 5.13 1.68
C VAL A 31 -0.96 5.28 0.92
N LEU A 32 0.16 5.00 1.60
CA LEU A 32 1.46 4.76 0.99
C LEU A 32 1.63 3.25 0.80
N VAL A 33 2.17 2.86 -0.34
CA VAL A 33 2.52 1.47 -0.62
C VAL A 33 4.03 1.36 -0.68
N ILE A 34 4.59 0.44 0.11
CA ILE A 34 6.02 0.25 0.28
C ILE A 34 6.33 -1.22 -0.01
N ARG A 35 7.44 -1.49 -0.69
CA ARG A 35 7.97 -2.84 -0.90
C ARG A 35 9.40 -2.88 -0.37
N GLY A 36 9.62 -3.56 0.75
CA GLY A 36 10.89 -3.48 1.48
C GLY A 36 11.16 -2.03 1.90
N ASP A 37 12.12 -1.38 1.25
CA ASP A 37 12.47 0.03 1.48
C ASP A 37 12.06 0.97 0.33
N GLU A 38 11.36 0.45 -0.69
CA GLU A 38 10.99 1.20 -1.89
C GLU A 38 9.52 1.65 -1.86
N LEU A 39 9.28 2.94 -2.08
CA LEU A 39 7.94 3.52 -2.18
C LEU A 39 7.38 3.30 -3.59
N LEU A 40 6.26 2.58 -3.68
CA LEU A 40 5.65 2.24 -4.95
C LEU A 40 4.56 3.23 -5.34
N THR A 41 4.45 3.47 -6.65
CA THR A 41 3.34 4.24 -7.23
C THR A 41 2.20 3.31 -7.60
N GLY A 42 0.98 3.85 -7.73
CA GLY A 42 -0.19 3.06 -8.14
C GLY A 42 -0.04 2.38 -9.51
N ASP A 43 0.79 2.92 -10.41
CA ASP A 43 1.04 2.35 -11.74
C ASP A 43 2.16 1.31 -11.76
N THR A 44 2.90 1.15 -10.66
CA THR A 44 3.92 0.12 -10.52
C THR A 44 3.29 -1.27 -10.61
N VAL A 45 3.95 -2.17 -11.34
CA VAL A 45 3.55 -3.58 -11.46
C VAL A 45 4.26 -4.40 -10.40
N VAL A 46 3.49 -5.22 -9.69
CA VAL A 46 3.94 -6.11 -8.62
C VAL A 46 3.54 -7.54 -8.97
N GLY A 47 4.29 -8.52 -8.48
CA GLY A 47 4.09 -9.95 -8.71
C GLY A 47 3.83 -10.71 -7.42
N ASP A 48 3.52 -12.00 -7.54
CA ASP A 48 3.16 -12.91 -6.45
C ASP A 48 4.26 -13.13 -5.41
N GLU A 49 5.51 -12.85 -5.75
CA GLU A 49 6.65 -12.90 -4.83
C GLU A 49 6.86 -11.56 -4.08
N ASP A 50 6.11 -10.50 -4.44
CA ASP A 50 6.21 -9.20 -3.79
C ASP A 50 5.30 -9.14 -2.55
N VAL A 51 5.85 -8.67 -1.43
CA VAL A 51 5.11 -8.30 -0.22
C VAL A 51 5.03 -6.78 -0.16
N LEU A 52 3.81 -6.27 -0.05
CA LEU A 52 3.56 -4.83 -0.01
C LEU A 52 3.10 -4.41 1.38
N GLU A 53 3.77 -3.43 1.96
CA GLU A 53 3.32 -2.76 3.17
C GLU A 53 2.47 -1.54 2.79
N VAL A 54 1.22 -1.54 3.24
CA VAL A 54 0.27 -0.46 3.03
C VAL A 54 0.14 0.33 4.33
N ARG A 55 0.61 1.58 4.31
CA ARG A 55 0.54 2.49 5.46
C ARG A 55 -0.48 3.59 5.21
N PRO A 56 -1.50 3.76 6.07
CA PRO A 56 -2.44 4.85 5.92
C PRO A 56 -1.74 6.21 6.10
N VAL A 57 -1.98 7.14 5.17
CA VAL A 57 -1.61 8.54 5.38
C VAL A 57 -2.67 9.18 6.27
N MET A 58 -2.57 8.92 7.57
CA MET A 58 -3.21 9.81 8.53
C MET A 58 -2.49 11.16 8.37
N SER A 59 -3.08 12.07 7.59
CA SER A 59 -2.75 13.48 7.70
C SER A 59 -2.87 13.80 9.18
N GLY A 60 -1.75 14.12 9.84
CA GLY A 60 -1.65 14.39 11.26
C GLY A 60 -2.54 15.57 11.64
N GLY A 61 -3.83 15.34 11.73
CA GLY A 61 -4.82 16.28 12.23
C GLY A 61 -5.14 15.88 13.66
N GLY A 62 -4.43 16.47 14.63
CA GLY A 62 -4.85 16.41 16.02
C GLY A 62 -3.75 16.65 17.03
N ALA A 63 -3.50 17.95 17.30
CA ALA A 63 -3.10 18.58 18.57
C ALA A 63 -1.85 18.09 19.32
#